data_AF-A0A915LQS2-F1
#
_entry.id   AF-A0A915LQS2-F1
#
_cell.length_a   1.000
_cell.length_b   1.000
_cell.length_c   1.000
_cell.angle_alpha   90.00
_cell.angle_beta   90.00
_cell.angle_gamma   90.00
#
_symmetry.space_group_name_H-M   'P 1'
#
loop_
_entity.id
_entity.type
_entity.pdbx_description
1 polymer ?
#
loop_
_entity_poly.entity_id
_entity_poly.type
_entity_poly.pdbx_seq_one_letter_code
_entity_poly.pdbx_strand_id
1 'polypeptide(L)'
;MIADSKLPPILLPMWTRGMADAWPNTRPYFPRIGKTVEIHIGTPIDTAIWISASPKEDETELQRRKRLADLVQEKLYALGEQVEKQKFVIGERKKNSESLKRK
;
A
#
# COMPACT_ATOMS: atom_id res chain seq x y z
N MET A 1 11.66 3.95 -15.77
CA MET A 1 10.79 3.18 -14.85
C MET A 1 11.66 2.27 -13.97
N ILE A 2 11.11 1.57 -12.95
CA ILE A 2 11.91 0.66 -12.09
C ILE A 2 12.75 -0.32 -12.94
N ALA A 3 12.18 -0.80 -14.04
CA ALA A 3 12.82 -1.70 -15.01
C ALA A 3 14.02 -1.09 -15.78
N ASP A 4 14.11 0.24 -15.87
CA ASP A 4 15.14 0.95 -16.65
C ASP A 4 16.20 1.59 -15.73
N SER A 5 16.09 1.38 -14.41
CA SER A 5 17.01 1.96 -13.43
C SER A 5 18.34 1.21 -13.43
N LYS A 6 19.46 1.93 -13.58
CA LYS A 6 20.82 1.35 -13.52
C LYS A 6 21.18 0.85 -12.13
N LEU A 7 20.65 1.50 -11.10
CA LEU A 7 20.76 1.09 -9.71
C LEU A 7 19.37 0.65 -9.24
N PRO A 8 19.22 -0.55 -8.66
CA PRO A 8 17.92 -1.02 -8.19
C PRO A 8 17.41 -0.11 -7.05
N PRO A 9 16.27 0.58 -7.21
CA PRO A 9 15.73 1.42 -6.15
C PRO A 9 15.11 0.58 -5.02
N ILE A 10 15.11 1.11 -3.80
CA ILE A 10 14.31 0.54 -2.71
C ILE A 10 12.88 1.05 -2.84
N LEU A 11 11.90 0.16 -2.86
CA LEU A 11 10.49 0.50 -2.95
C LEU A 11 9.83 0.42 -1.58
N LEU A 12 9.28 1.54 -1.09
CA LEU A 12 8.59 1.59 0.19
C LEU A 12 7.07 1.65 -0.03
N PRO A 13 6.33 0.56 0.22
CA PRO A 13 4.87 0.57 0.06
C PRO A 13 4.22 1.43 1.15
N MET A 14 3.32 2.31 0.74
CA MET A 14 2.54 3.16 1.64
C MET A 14 1.05 3.02 1.34
N TRP A 15 0.24 2.88 2.39
CA TRP A 15 -1.20 2.81 2.30
C TRP A 15 -1.83 3.94 3.13
N THR A 16 -2.60 4.81 2.48
CA THR A 16 -3.22 5.97 3.14
C THR A 16 -4.72 5.77 3.27
N ARG A 17 -5.27 6.02 4.46
CA ARG A 17 -6.71 5.99 4.74
C ARG A 17 -7.18 7.35 5.25
N GLY A 18 -8.39 7.74 4.88
CA GLY A 18 -8.95 9.06 5.23
C GLY A 18 -8.41 10.22 4.38
N MET A 19 -7.47 9.95 3.46
CA MET A 19 -6.97 10.96 2.53
C MET A 19 -8.07 11.48 1.60
N ALA A 20 -8.99 10.62 1.16
CA ALA A 20 -10.14 11.04 0.35
C ALA A 20 -11.13 11.94 1.13
N ASP A 21 -11.21 11.79 2.45
CA ASP A 21 -12.06 12.64 3.30
C ASP A 21 -11.43 14.00 3.56
N ALA A 22 -10.10 14.02 3.72
CA ALA A 22 -9.31 15.25 3.84
C ALA A 22 -9.22 15.98 2.49
N TRP A 23 -9.12 15.25 1.39
CA TRP A 23 -8.96 15.77 0.03
C TRP A 23 -9.94 15.07 -0.93
N PRO A 24 -11.17 15.60 -1.08
CA PRO A 24 -12.18 14.96 -1.91
C PRO A 24 -11.81 14.98 -3.40
N ASN A 25 -12.02 13.85 -4.08
CA ASN A 25 -11.92 13.74 -5.54
C ASN A 25 -13.19 14.23 -6.27
N THR A 26 -14.12 14.86 -5.56
CA THR A 26 -15.34 15.46 -6.11
C THR A 26 -15.32 16.97 -5.90
N ARG A 27 -15.92 17.70 -6.84
CA ARG A 27 -16.05 19.15 -6.70
C ARG A 27 -16.96 19.47 -5.50
N PRO A 28 -16.63 20.50 -4.69
CA PRO A 28 -15.47 21.37 -4.81
C PRO A 28 -14.20 20.76 -4.17
N TYR A 29 -13.06 20.87 -4.86
CA TYR A 29 -11.77 20.26 -4.47
C TYR A 29 -11.04 21.05 -3.36
N PHE A 30 -11.75 21.40 -2.28
CA PHE A 30 -11.14 22.08 -1.14
C PHE A 30 -10.76 21.08 -0.04
N PRO A 31 -9.58 21.23 0.58
CA PRO A 31 -9.20 20.41 1.71
C PRO A 31 -10.16 20.62 2.89
N ARG A 32 -10.62 19.52 3.49
CA ARG A 32 -11.48 19.56 4.67
C ARG A 32 -10.61 19.50 5.93
N ILE A 33 -10.65 20.58 6.73
CA ILE A 33 -9.93 20.68 8.00
C ILE A 33 -10.61 19.78 9.05
N GLY A 34 -9.82 19.23 9.99
CA GLY A 34 -10.32 18.37 11.07
C GLY A 34 -10.52 16.90 10.69
N LYS A 35 -10.03 16.49 9.51
CA LYS A 35 -10.01 15.09 9.07
C LYS A 35 -8.70 14.42 9.49
N THR A 36 -8.80 13.17 9.91
CA THR A 36 -7.63 12.36 10.29
C THR A 36 -7.22 11.49 9.11
N VAL A 37 -5.94 11.52 8.76
CA VAL A 37 -5.35 10.65 7.74
C VAL A 37 -4.43 9.64 8.44
N GLU A 38 -4.71 8.36 8.24
CA GLU A 38 -3.89 7.26 8.73
C GLU A 38 -2.93 6.85 7.60
N ILE A 39 -1.63 6.86 7.86
CA ILE A 39 -0.60 6.42 6.91
C ILE A 39 0.03 5.15 7.45
N HIS A 40 -0.08 4.07 6.69
CA HIS A 40 0.53 2.79 7.00
C HIS A 40 1.74 2.58 6.09
N ILE A 41 2.89 2.40 6.70
CA ILE A 41 4.15 2.15 6.01
C ILE A 41 4.42 0.66 6.11
N GLY A 42 4.55 0.00 4.96
CA GLY A 42 4.89 -1.41 4.90
C GLY A 42 6.40 -1.65 4.94
N THR A 43 6.80 -2.91 4.73
CA THR A 43 8.20 -3.29 4.68
C THR A 43 8.87 -2.77 3.41
N PRO A 44 10.07 -2.16 3.50
CA PRO A 44 10.85 -1.80 2.32
C PRO A 44 11.11 -3.04 1.45
N ILE A 45 11.00 -2.87 0.14
CA ILE A 45 11.17 -3.93 -0.85
C ILE A 45 12.41 -3.62 -1.67
N ASP A 46 13.35 -4.56 -1.67
CA ASP A 46 14.52 -4.49 -2.53
C ASP A 46 14.18 -4.95 -3.95
N THR A 47 14.23 -4.02 -4.90
CA THR A 47 13.96 -4.33 -6.31
C THR A 47 15.12 -5.03 -7.00
N ALA A 48 16.30 -5.09 -6.37
CA ALA A 48 17.45 -5.80 -6.89
C ALA A 48 17.13 -7.28 -7.12
N ILE A 49 16.36 -7.90 -6.22
CA ILE A 49 15.93 -9.31 -6.32
C ILE A 49 15.07 -9.54 -7.57
N TRP A 50 14.26 -8.56 -7.97
CA TRP A 50 13.36 -8.69 -9.12
C TRP A 50 14.04 -8.36 -10.44
N ILE A 51 15.01 -7.44 -10.42
CA ILE A 51 15.78 -7.05 -11.61
C ILE A 51 16.89 -8.08 -11.90
N SER A 52 17.46 -8.70 -10.87
CA SER A 52 18.50 -9.74 -10.99
C SER A 52 17.96 -11.12 -11.34
N ALA A 53 16.66 -11.36 -11.15
CA ALA A 53 16.02 -12.56 -11.68
C ALA A 53 16.15 -12.54 -13.21
N SER A 54 16.97 -13.42 -13.77
CA SER A 54 17.23 -13.49 -15.20
C SER A 54 15.93 -13.42 -16.01
N PRO A 55 15.88 -12.62 -17.09
CA PRO A 55 14.77 -12.66 -18.03
C PRO A 55 14.56 -14.12 -18.45
N LYS A 56 13.30 -14.55 -18.54
CA LYS A 56 13.02 -15.78 -19.29
C LYS A 56 13.50 -15.55 -20.73
N GLU A 57 14.07 -16.56 -21.37
CA GLU A 57 14.79 -16.42 -22.66
C GLU A 57 13.98 -15.67 -23.76
N ASP A 58 12.65 -15.66 -23.67
CA ASP A 58 11.73 -14.99 -24.62
C ASP A 58 11.01 -13.73 -24.06
N GLU A 59 11.45 -13.18 -22.93
CA GLU A 59 10.71 -12.09 -22.26
C GLU A 59 10.93 -10.73 -22.95
N THR A 60 9.87 -10.22 -23.57
CA THR A 60 9.85 -8.87 -24.14
C THR A 60 9.96 -7.80 -23.06
N GLU A 61 10.46 -6.61 -23.42
CA GLU A 61 10.56 -5.47 -22.51
C GLU A 61 9.21 -5.09 -21.87
N LEU A 62 8.12 -5.26 -22.62
CA LEU A 62 6.75 -5.03 -22.14
C LEU A 62 6.35 -6.06 -21.07
N GLN A 63 6.65 -7.34 -21.28
CA GLN A 63 6.37 -8.40 -20.30
C GLN A 63 7.18 -8.19 -19.02
N ARG A 64 8.45 -7.80 -19.14
CA ARG A 64 9.30 -7.47 -17.99
C ARG A 64 8.72 -6.32 -17.16
N ARG A 65 8.27 -5.24 -17.82
CA ARG A 65 7.64 -4.09 -17.16
C ARG A 65 6.34 -4.47 -16.47
N LYS A 66 5.51 -5.29 -17.14
CA LYS A 66 4.25 -5.78 -16.58
C LYS A 66 4.50 -6.64 -15.33
N ARG A 67 5.43 -7.59 -15.42
CA ARG A 67 5.81 -8.46 -14.29
C ARG A 67 6.27 -7.65 -13.08
N LEU A 68 7.13 -6.65 -13.28
CA LEU A 68 7.57 -5.78 -12.19
C LEU A 68 6.41 -4.97 -11.59
N ALA A 69 5.52 -4.44 -12.42
CA ALA A 69 4.34 -3.71 -11.96
C ALA A 69 3.40 -4.63 -11.16
N ASP A 70 3.15 -5.85 -11.64
CA ASP A 70 2.29 -6.84 -10.98
C ASP A 70 2.85 -7.21 -9.60
N LEU A 71 4.18 -7.41 -9.48
CA LEU A 71 4.85 -7.67 -8.20
C LEU A 71 4.71 -6.50 -7.21
N VAL A 72 4.87 -5.26 -7.67
CA VAL A 72 4.68 -4.07 -6.83
C VAL A 72 3.21 -3.97 -6.39
N GLN A 73 2.28 -4.19 -7.31
CA GLN A 73 0.84 -4.17 -7.01
C GLN A 73 0.47 -5.22 -5.96
N GLU A 74 0.93 -6.47 -6.11
CA GLU A 74 0.68 -7.54 -5.15
C GLU A 74 1.12 -7.14 -3.73
N LYS A 75 2.32 -6.57 -3.58
CA LYS A 75 2.82 -6.13 -2.27
C LYS A 75 2.02 -4.97 -1.69
N LEU A 76 1.58 -4.03 -2.51
CA LEU A 76 0.72 -2.92 -2.07
C LEU A 76 -0.66 -3.42 -1.63
N TYR A 77 -1.27 -4.36 -2.37
CA TYR A 77 -2.55 -4.95 -1.98
C TYR A 77 -2.44 -5.77 -0.70
N ALA A 78 -1.36 -6.54 -0.53
CA ALA A 78 -1.09 -7.25 0.71
C ALA A 78 -1.00 -6.31 1.93
N LEU A 79 -0.37 -5.14 1.78
CA LEU A 79 -0.35 -4.11 2.82
C LEU A 79 -1.77 -3.59 3.12
N GLY A 80 -2.56 -3.31 2.09
CA GLY A 80 -3.96 -2.91 2.25
C GLY A 80 -4.80 -3.94 3.01
N GLU A 81 -4.64 -5.22 2.70
CA GLU A 81 -5.32 -6.31 3.43
C GLU A 81 -4.90 -6.38 4.91
N GLN A 82 -3.61 -6.20 5.21
CA GLN A 82 -3.12 -6.17 6.59
C GLN A 82 -3.73 -5.01 7.37
N VAL A 83 -3.84 -3.84 6.74
CA VAL A 83 -4.47 -2.65 7.34
C VAL A 83 -5.96 -2.89 7.62
N GLU A 84 -6.67 -3.54 6.70
CA GLU A 84 -8.09 -3.84 6.90
C GLU A 84 -8.31 -4.92 7.97
N LYS A 85 -7.44 -5.93 8.05
CA LYS A 85 -7.45 -6.91 9.16
C LYS A 85 -7.17 -6.24 10.51
N GLN A 86 -6.26 -5.26 10.57
CA GLN A 86 -6.01 -4.48 11.79
C GLN A 86 -7.26 -3.71 12.26
N LYS A 87 -8.08 -3.19 11.34
CA LYS A 87 -9.35 -2.52 11.68
C LYS A 87 -10.33 -3.46 12.38
N PHE A 88 -10.46 -4.69 11.90
CA PHE A 88 -11.36 -5.69 12.48
C PHE A 88 -10.99 -5.96 13.95
N VAL A 89 -9.70 -6.21 14.22
CA VAL A 89 -9.20 -6.51 15.57
C VAL A 89 -9.34 -5.32 16.52
N ILE A 90 -9.08 -4.09 16.07
CA ILE A 90 -9.22 -2.89 16.90
C ILE A 90 -10.70 -2.57 17.16
N GLY A 91 -11.57 -2.76 16.16
CA GLY A 91 -13.02 -2.58 16.30
C GLY A 91 -13.64 -3.54 17.30
N GLU A 92 -13.22 -4.80 17.32
CA GLU A 92 -13.65 -5.81 18.29
C GLU A 92 -13.14 -5.52 19.71
N ARG A 93 -11.88 -5.10 19.85
CA ARG A 93 -11.32 -4.69 21.16
C ARG A 93 -12.04 -3.48 21.75
N LYS A 94 -12.39 -2.48 20.93
CA LYS A 94 -13.14 -1.30 21.41
C LYS A 94 -14.54 -1.69 21.89
N LYS A 95 -15.28 -2.50 21.13
CA LYS A 95 -16.61 -3.01 21.53
C LYS A 95 -16.55 -3.83 22.83
N ASN A 96 -15.55 -4.70 22.98
CA ASN A 96 -15.40 -5.51 24.18
C ASN A 96 -15.04 -4.66 25.42
N SER A 97 -14.21 -3.63 25.26
CA SER A 97 -13.85 -2.70 26.34
C SER A 97 -14.98 -1.77 26.78
N GLU A 98 -15.86 -1.35 25.86
CA GLU A 98 -17.07 -0.56 26.19
C GLU A 98 -18.15 -1.41 26.87
N SER A 99 -18.23 -2.69 26.51
CA SER A 99 -19.10 -3.67 27.20
C SER A 99 -18.65 -3.91 28.65
N LEU A 100 -17.33 -3.97 28.88
CA LEU A 100 -16.76 -4.22 30.21
C LEU A 100 -16.83 -3.00 31.14
N LYS A 101 -16.99 -1.78 30.60
CA LYS A 101 -17.20 -0.53 31.39
C LYS A 101 -18.67 -0.25 31.73
N ARG A 102 -19.62 -1.05 31.22
CA ARG A 102 -21.07 -0.91 31.47
C ARG A 102 -21.63 -1.94 32.47
N LYS A 103 -20.76 -2.74 33.12
CA LYS A 103 -21.07 -3.56 34.30
C LYS A 103 -20.38 -2.97 35.52
#